data_AF-G9I8V7-F1
#
_entry.id   AF-G9I8V7-F1
#
_cell.length_a   1.000
_cell.length_b   1.000
_cell.length_c   1.000
_cell.angle_alpha   90.00
_cell.angle_beta   90.00
_cell.angle_gamma   90.00
#
_symmetry.space_group_name_H-M   'P 1'
#
loop_
_entity.id
_entity.type
_entity.pdbx_description
1 polymer ?
#
loop_
_entity_poly.entity_id
_entity_poly.type
_entity_poly.pdbx_seq_one_letter_code
_entity_poly.pdbx_strand_id
1 'polypeptide(L)' 'MATIKDVAKRANVSTTTVSHVINKTRFVAEETRNAVWAAI' A
#
# COMPACT_ATOMS: atom_id res chain seq x y z
N MET A 1 11.07 -7.36 9.78
CA MET A 1 9.88 -6.48 9.86
C MET A 1 9.81 -5.71 8.55
N ALA A 2 8.77 -5.89 7.73
CA ALA A 2 8.61 -5.09 6.51
C ALA A 2 8.28 -3.65 6.92
N THR A 3 9.05 -2.67 6.46
CA THR A 3 8.73 -1.26 6.71
C THR A 3 7.70 -0.77 5.69
N ILE A 4 6.97 0.30 6.00
CA ILE A 4 6.05 0.94 5.02
C ILE A 4 6.78 1.31 3.73
N LYS A 5 8.08 1.65 3.80
CA LYS A 5 8.91 1.89 2.60
C LYS A 5 9.11 0.63 1.76
N ASP A 6 9.31 -0.53 2.39
CA ASP A 6 9.47 -1.80 1.69
C ASP A 6 8.17 -2.26 1.03
N VAL A 7 7.04 -2.14 1.74
CA VAL A 7 5.70 -2.44 1.22
C VAL A 7 5.39 -1.53 0.01
N ALA A 8 5.66 -0.23 0.15
CA ALA A 8 5.48 0.73 -0.93
C ALA A 8 6.32 0.38 -2.17
N LYS A 9 7.59 0.00 -1.96
CA LYS A 9 8.50 -0.39 -3.05
C LYS A 9 8.07 -1.70 -3.73
N ARG A 10 7.59 -2.69 -2.97
CA ARG A 10 7.10 -3.98 -3.50
C ARG A 10 5.79 -3.83 -4.26
N ALA A 11 4.87 -3.04 -3.74
CA ALA A 11 3.58 -2.77 -4.38
C ALA A 11 3.65 -1.70 -5.48
N ASN A 12 4.84 -1.15 -5.76
CA ASN A 12 5.07 -0.08 -6.73
C ASN A 12 4.18 1.16 -6.51
N VAL A 13 4.01 1.56 -5.25
CA VAL A 13 3.22 2.72 -4.84
C VAL A 13 4.02 3.64 -3.91
N SER A 14 3.48 4.83 -3.63
CA SER A 14 4.05 5.70 -2.59
C SER A 14 3.69 5.23 -1.18
N THR A 15 4.51 5.59 -0.21
CA THR A 15 4.24 5.36 1.22
C THR A 15 2.93 6.02 1.67
N THR A 16 2.55 7.13 1.03
CA THR A 16 1.25 7.79 1.24
C THR A 16 0.10 6.91 0.75
N THR A 17 0.23 6.23 -0.40
CA THR A 17 -0.80 5.31 -0.87
C THR A 17 -0.96 4.12 0.08
N VAL A 18 0.13 3.56 0.61
CA VAL A 18 0.07 2.51 1.65
C VAL A 18 -0.67 3.00 2.90
N SER A 19 -0.33 4.17 3.40
CA SER A 19 -1.03 4.79 4.55
C SER A 19 -2.53 4.96 4.28
N HIS A 20 -2.89 5.38 3.08
CA HIS A 20 -4.28 5.58 2.71
C HIS A 20 -5.06 4.28 2.48
N VAL A 21 -4.40 3.20 2.05
CA VAL A 21 -4.99 1.86 1.96
C VAL A 21 -5.26 1.30 3.36
N ILE A 22 -4.29 1.44 4.27
CA ILE A 22 -4.40 0.97 5.66
C ILE A 22 -5.48 1.77 6.42
N ASN A 23 -5.42 3.10 6.33
CA ASN A 23 -6.33 4.01 7.04
C ASN A 23 -7.66 4.24 6.32
N LYS A 24 -7.85 3.66 5.11
CA LYS A 24 -9.06 3.79 4.28
C LYS A 24 -9.54 5.23 4.07
N THR A 25 -8.62 6.18 3.97
CA THR A 25 -8.93 7.62 3.89
C THR A 25 -9.22 8.12 2.48
N ARG A 26 -8.97 7.32 1.43
CA ARG A 26 -9.35 7.63 0.04
C ARG A 26 -9.75 6.36 -0.70
N PHE A 27 -10.47 6.52 -1.82
CA PHE A 27 -10.68 5.44 -2.77
C PHE A 27 -9.36 5.08 -3.45
N VAL A 28 -8.98 3.81 -3.36
CA VAL A 28 -7.80 3.23 -4.00
C VAL A 28 -8.31 2.04 -4.83
N ALA A 29 -7.86 1.94 -6.07
CA ALA A 29 -8.22 0.85 -6.96
C ALA A 29 -7.95 -0.51 -6.28
N GLU A 30 -8.82 -1.48 -6.51
CA GLU A 30 -8.71 -2.80 -5.87
C GLU A 30 -7.40 -3.50 -6.23
N GLU A 31 -6.92 -3.33 -7.46
CA GLU A 31 -5.62 -3.85 -7.90
C GLU A 31 -4.47 -3.33 -7.02
N THR A 32 -4.44 -2.01 -6.78
CA THR A 32 -3.43 -1.38 -5.93
C THR A 32 -3.58 -1.79 -4.48
N ARG A 33 -4.81 -1.93 -3.99
CA ARG A 33 -5.08 -2.43 -2.64
C ARG A 33 -4.55 -3.86 -2.48
N ASN A 34 -4.84 -4.75 -3.42
CA ASN A 34 -4.37 -6.13 -3.41
C ASN A 34 -2.84 -6.22 -3.50
N ALA A 35 -2.19 -5.39 -4.33
CA ALA A 35 -0.74 -5.32 -4.39
C ALA A 35 -0.12 -4.90 -3.05
N VAL A 36 -0.72 -3.94 -2.35
CA VAL A 36 -0.29 -3.53 -1.01
C VAL A 36 -0.51 -4.66 0.01
N TRP A 37 -1.67 -5.32 0.01
CA TRP A 37 -1.94 -6.45 0.91
C TRP A 37 -1.05 -7.67 0.67
N ALA A 38 -0.68 -7.94 -0.59
CA ALA A 38 0.27 -9.01 -0.92
C ALA A 38 1.71 -8.68 -0.51
N ALA A 39 2.02 -7.40 -0.28
CA ALA A 39 3.36 -6.92 0.06
C ALA A 39 3.59 -6.67 1.58
N ILE A 40 2.52 -6.69 2.38
CA ILE A 40 2.52 -6.60 3.86
C ILE A 40 2.98 -7.94 4.45
#